data_AF-A0A971R657-F1
#
_entry.id   AF-A0A971R657-F1
#
_cell.length_a   1.000
_cell.length_b   1.000
_cell.length_c   1.000
_cell.angle_alpha   90.00
_cell.angle_beta   90.00
_cell.angle_gamma   90.00
#
_symmetry.space_group_name_H-M   'P 1'
#
loop_
_entity.id
_entity.type
_entity.pdbx_description
1 polymer ?
#
loop_
_entity_poly.entity_id
_entity_poly.type
_entity_poly.pdbx_seq_one_letter_code
_entity_poly.pdbx_strand_id
1 'polypeptide(L)'
;MHGVAYLAGDMAAPGCTGCHGDPAGGETRTAAFRLNIPAQCGRCHADQQVTAKHALPNDTYESYLKTFHGATIEYYRATDPLAERYEAVCSDCHTAHAIHAPSDARSSVAPANLRRACVKCHQDAEPVFGTMGYGHFRIDRTASPLLYVLDLFYRIAIPLIIGAMLLYILLDILHRVRGRAVGGNQS
;
A
#
# COMPACT_ATOMS: atom_id res chain seq x y z
N MET A 1 -12.94 17.74 5.47
CA MET A 1 -11.65 17.11 5.11
C MET A 1 -10.49 17.99 5.53
N HIS A 2 -9.37 17.38 5.94
CA HIS A 2 -8.26 17.94 6.73
C HIS A 2 -8.36 19.43 7.11
N GLY A 3 -8.12 20.37 6.19
CA GLY A 3 -8.19 21.81 6.48
C GLY A 3 -9.52 22.29 7.07
N VAL A 4 -10.66 21.77 6.62
CA VAL A 4 -11.98 22.11 7.19
C VAL A 4 -12.12 21.60 8.62
N ALA A 5 -11.61 20.40 8.91
CA ALA A 5 -11.67 19.83 10.26
C ALA A 5 -10.71 20.56 11.21
N TYR A 6 -9.51 20.89 10.73
CA TYR A 6 -8.54 21.70 11.46
C TYR A 6 -9.11 23.08 11.82
N LEU A 7 -9.73 23.78 10.85
CA LEU A 7 -10.41 25.07 11.09
C LEU A 7 -11.62 24.95 12.02
N ALA A 8 -12.24 23.78 12.12
CA ALA A 8 -13.32 23.49 13.07
C ALA A 8 -12.80 23.12 14.48
N GLY A 9 -11.49 23.18 14.73
CA GLY A 9 -10.87 22.93 16.04
C GLY A 9 -10.42 21.48 16.27
N ASP A 10 -10.54 20.61 15.28
CA ASP A 10 -10.04 19.25 15.39
C ASP A 10 -8.53 19.17 15.09
N MET A 11 -7.73 19.29 16.13
CA MET A 11 -6.26 19.27 16.05
C MET A 11 -5.68 17.91 15.65
N ALA A 12 -6.50 16.85 15.58
CA ALA A 12 -6.08 15.57 15.03
C ALA A 12 -6.09 15.55 13.49
N ALA A 13 -6.79 16.50 12.86
CA ALA A 13 -6.69 16.72 11.42
C ALA A 13 -5.42 17.52 11.10
N PRO A 14 -4.63 17.14 10.08
CA PRO A 14 -3.42 17.87 9.75
C PRO A 14 -3.75 19.24 9.12
N GLY A 15 -3.06 20.28 9.60
CA GLY A 15 -2.97 21.58 8.93
C GLY A 15 -1.88 21.61 7.85
N CYS A 16 -1.56 22.78 7.31
CA CYS A 16 -0.57 22.93 6.22
C CYS A 16 0.80 22.36 6.59
N THR A 17 1.27 22.62 7.83
CA THR A 17 2.55 22.14 8.34
C THR A 17 2.54 20.65 8.73
N GLY A 18 1.36 20.02 8.70
CA GLY A 18 1.22 18.58 8.87
C GLY A 18 1.68 17.77 7.67
N CYS A 19 1.82 18.41 6.49
CA CYS A 19 2.33 17.80 5.27
C CYS A 19 3.55 18.55 4.70
N HIS A 20 3.61 19.87 4.90
CA HIS A 20 4.73 20.69 4.46
C HIS A 20 5.66 21.03 5.63
N GLY A 21 6.96 21.00 5.38
CA GLY A 21 8.00 21.62 6.20
C GLY A 21 8.14 23.12 5.90
N ASP A 22 9.37 23.62 5.94
CA ASP A 22 9.67 25.03 5.67
C ASP A 22 9.36 25.38 4.19
N PRO A 23 8.39 26.28 3.92
CA PRO A 23 8.03 26.68 2.56
C PRO A 23 9.20 27.26 1.75
N ALA A 24 10.23 27.81 2.42
CA ALA A 24 11.40 28.38 1.75
C ALA A 24 12.35 27.33 1.17
N GLY A 25 12.26 26.06 1.61
CA GLY A 25 13.19 25.00 1.24
C GLY A 25 12.94 24.33 -0.11
N GLY A 26 11.81 24.62 -0.79
CA GLY A 26 11.49 24.01 -2.09
C GLY A 26 11.27 22.49 -2.07
N GLU A 27 11.13 21.91 -0.88
CA GLU A 27 11.06 20.46 -0.63
C GLU A 27 10.01 19.74 -1.48
N THR A 28 8.87 20.39 -1.76
CA THR A 28 7.72 19.79 -2.48
C THR A 28 8.02 19.40 -3.92
N ARG A 29 9.11 19.91 -4.49
CA ARG A 29 9.55 19.62 -5.85
C ARG A 29 10.59 18.50 -5.93
N THR A 30 11.00 17.95 -4.78
CA THR A 30 12.06 16.93 -4.73
C THR A 30 11.50 15.52 -4.90
N ALA A 31 12.30 14.64 -5.51
CA ALA A 31 12.02 13.21 -5.57
C ALA A 31 11.80 12.62 -4.16
N ALA A 32 12.65 13.02 -3.20
CA ALA A 32 12.56 12.60 -1.81
C ALA A 32 11.20 12.95 -1.18
N PHE A 33 10.69 14.16 -1.41
CA PHE A 33 9.37 14.54 -0.92
C PHE A 33 8.27 13.67 -1.54
N ARG A 34 8.31 13.48 -2.87
CA ARG A 34 7.33 12.65 -3.57
C ARG A 34 7.30 11.21 -3.04
N LEU A 35 8.47 10.59 -2.90
CA LEU A 35 8.62 9.24 -2.34
C LEU A 35 8.13 9.16 -0.89
N ASN A 36 8.19 10.26 -0.13
CA ASN A 36 7.76 10.32 1.26
C ASN A 36 6.26 10.63 1.45
N ILE A 37 5.51 11.00 0.39
CA ILE A 37 4.08 11.34 0.50
C ILE A 37 3.27 10.20 1.16
N PRO A 38 3.40 8.92 0.78
CA PRO A 38 2.64 7.85 1.44
C PRO A 38 2.90 7.76 2.94
N ALA A 39 4.16 7.89 3.37
CA ALA A 39 4.53 7.86 4.77
C ALA A 39 3.94 9.06 5.54
N GLN A 40 3.89 10.25 4.93
CA GLN A 40 3.25 11.43 5.53
C GLN A 40 1.77 11.21 5.79
N CYS A 41 1.04 10.64 4.82
CA CYS A 41 -0.36 10.25 5.00
C CYS A 41 -0.51 9.14 6.06
N GLY A 42 0.41 8.18 6.05
CA GLY A 42 0.47 7.06 6.99
C GLY A 42 0.61 7.48 8.46
N ARG A 43 1.21 8.65 8.76
CA ARG A 43 1.31 9.17 10.14
C ARG A 43 -0.04 9.29 10.86
N CYS A 44 -1.12 9.51 10.12
CA CYS A 44 -2.47 9.59 10.67
C CYS A 44 -3.35 8.43 10.22
N HIS A 45 -3.19 7.97 8.97
CA HIS A 45 -4.00 6.91 8.38
C HIS A 45 -3.55 5.47 8.72
N ALA A 46 -2.43 5.33 9.42
CA ALA A 46 -2.00 4.09 10.08
C ALA A 46 -2.01 4.20 11.62
N ASP A 47 -2.31 5.38 12.16
CA ASP A 47 -2.33 5.61 13.60
C ASP A 47 -3.68 5.20 14.18
N GLN A 48 -3.67 4.17 15.03
CA GLN A 48 -4.88 3.59 15.61
C GLN A 48 -5.70 4.60 16.42
N GLN A 49 -5.04 5.53 17.14
CA GLN A 49 -5.74 6.51 17.97
C GLN A 49 -6.47 7.53 17.10
N VAL A 50 -5.79 8.06 16.08
CA VAL A 50 -6.37 9.01 15.13
C VAL A 50 -7.49 8.33 14.33
N THR A 51 -7.26 7.13 13.80
CA THR A 51 -8.29 6.47 12.98
C THR A 51 -9.50 6.04 13.80
N ALA A 52 -9.31 5.56 15.05
CA ALA A 52 -10.43 5.22 15.91
C ALA A 52 -11.30 6.43 16.26
N LYS A 53 -10.69 7.59 16.56
CA LYS A 53 -11.40 8.84 16.86
C LYS A 53 -12.32 9.27 15.71
N HIS A 54 -11.94 8.99 14.47
CA HIS A 54 -12.67 9.42 13.26
C HIS A 54 -13.42 8.28 12.57
N ALA A 55 -13.51 7.10 13.19
CA ALA A 55 -14.10 5.89 12.61
C ALA A 55 -13.53 5.57 11.21
N LEU A 56 -12.22 5.77 11.03
CA LEU A 56 -11.50 5.49 9.79
C LEU A 56 -10.85 4.11 9.82
N PRO A 57 -10.65 3.47 8.65
CA PRO A 57 -9.79 2.30 8.51
C PRO A 57 -8.34 2.61 8.94
N ASN A 58 -7.77 1.79 9.83
CA ASN A 58 -6.38 1.90 10.31
C ASN A 58 -5.34 1.22 9.41
N ASP A 59 -5.78 0.56 8.34
CA ASP A 59 -4.96 -0.22 7.41
C ASP A 59 -4.79 0.48 6.05
N THR A 60 -5.13 1.77 5.96
CA THR A 60 -5.07 2.52 4.70
C THR A 60 -3.64 2.58 4.14
N TYR A 61 -2.64 2.83 4.99
CA TYR A 61 -1.25 2.83 4.58
C TYR A 61 -0.77 1.43 4.18
N GLU A 62 -1.09 0.42 4.99
CA GLU A 62 -0.70 -0.97 4.74
C GLU A 62 -1.30 -1.51 3.44
N SER A 63 -2.59 -1.26 3.21
CA SER A 63 -3.27 -1.67 1.97
C SER A 63 -2.71 -0.96 0.74
N TYR A 64 -2.30 0.31 0.85
CA TYR A 64 -1.58 1.00 -0.22
C TYR A 64 -0.23 0.35 -0.52
N LEU A 65 0.57 0.01 0.50
CA LEU A 65 1.87 -0.65 0.31
C LEU A 65 1.77 -2.02 -0.39
N LYS A 66 0.61 -2.69 -0.29
CA LYS A 66 0.32 -3.95 -1.00
C LYS A 66 -0.07 -3.75 -2.47
N THR A 67 -0.25 -2.51 -2.93
CA THR A 67 -0.49 -2.20 -4.35
C THR A 67 0.83 -2.15 -5.13
N PHE A 68 0.76 -2.29 -6.45
CA PHE A 68 1.93 -2.16 -7.32
C PHE A 68 2.60 -0.76 -7.18
N HIS A 69 1.80 0.30 -7.16
CA HIS A 69 2.31 1.65 -6.98
C HIS A 69 2.98 1.83 -5.62
N GLY A 70 2.32 1.39 -4.53
CA GLY A 70 2.84 1.55 -3.18
C GLY A 70 4.09 0.72 -2.92
N ALA A 71 4.14 -0.54 -3.37
CA ALA A 71 5.31 -1.40 -3.24
C ALA A 71 6.53 -0.78 -3.96
N THR A 72 6.30 -0.23 -5.16
CA THR A 72 7.36 0.42 -5.94
C THR A 72 7.85 1.69 -5.26
N ILE A 73 6.94 2.59 -4.86
CA ILE A 73 7.32 3.84 -4.18
C ILE A 73 8.09 3.54 -2.89
N GLU A 74 7.64 2.59 -2.08
CA GLU A 74 8.30 2.22 -0.83
C GLU A 74 9.69 1.62 -1.06
N TYR A 75 9.85 0.79 -2.10
CA TYR A 75 11.15 0.25 -2.47
C TYR A 75 12.15 1.37 -2.79
N TYR A 76 11.78 2.34 -3.63
CA TYR A 76 12.67 3.45 -3.98
C TYR A 76 12.89 4.40 -2.79
N ARG A 77 11.86 4.65 -1.98
CA ARG A 77 12.02 5.42 -0.74
C ARG A 77 13.09 4.83 0.18
N ALA A 78 13.19 3.49 0.25
CA ALA A 78 14.14 2.78 1.09
C ALA A 78 15.54 2.60 0.46
N THR A 79 15.63 2.53 -0.87
CA THR A 79 16.87 2.15 -1.58
C THR A 79 17.53 3.27 -2.36
N ASP A 80 16.74 4.19 -2.93
CA ASP A 80 17.20 5.35 -3.67
C ASP A 80 16.20 6.51 -3.49
N PRO A 81 16.28 7.26 -2.37
CA PRO A 81 15.34 8.32 -2.04
C PRO A 81 15.45 9.54 -2.96
N LEU A 82 16.42 9.57 -3.88
CA LEU A 82 16.60 10.62 -4.88
C LEU A 82 16.07 10.21 -6.26
N ALA A 83 15.64 8.97 -6.44
CA ALA A 83 15.08 8.48 -7.69
C ALA A 83 13.78 9.23 -8.05
N GLU A 84 13.76 9.84 -9.24
CA GLU A 84 12.52 10.38 -9.79
C GLU A 84 11.57 9.24 -10.17
N ARG A 85 10.41 9.19 -9.52
CA ARG A 85 9.39 8.15 -9.68
C ARG A 85 8.06 8.76 -10.08
N TYR A 86 7.37 8.11 -11.01
CA TYR A 86 6.07 8.56 -11.53
C TYR A 86 4.93 7.63 -11.14
N GLU A 87 5.20 6.57 -10.37
CA GLU A 87 4.17 5.73 -9.77
C GLU A 87 3.24 6.57 -8.88
N ALA A 88 1.95 6.20 -8.87
CA ALA A 88 0.96 6.99 -8.18
C ALA A 88 1.15 6.96 -6.66
N VAL A 89 1.23 8.14 -6.06
CA VAL A 89 1.16 8.35 -4.61
C VAL A 89 -0.24 8.81 -4.20
N CYS A 90 -0.49 8.90 -2.90
CA CYS A 90 -1.80 9.26 -2.34
C CYS A 90 -2.40 10.51 -2.98
N SER A 91 -1.58 11.55 -3.20
CA SER A 91 -2.02 12.82 -3.79
C SER A 91 -2.35 12.76 -5.28
N ASP A 92 -1.86 11.77 -6.03
CA ASP A 92 -2.18 11.65 -7.46
C ASP A 92 -3.63 11.18 -7.67
N CYS A 93 -4.11 10.35 -6.73
CA CYS A 93 -5.48 9.85 -6.67
C CYS A 93 -6.40 10.77 -5.86
N HIS A 94 -6.02 11.20 -4.66
CA HIS A 94 -6.87 11.98 -3.74
C HIS A 94 -6.74 13.51 -3.89
N THR A 95 -5.84 13.99 -4.77
CA THR A 95 -5.36 15.38 -4.84
C THR A 95 -4.53 15.80 -3.62
N ALA A 96 -3.75 16.88 -3.74
CA ALA A 96 -2.92 17.37 -2.62
C ALA A 96 -3.70 18.29 -1.66
N HIS A 97 -4.53 19.20 -2.17
CA HIS A 97 -5.20 20.24 -1.36
C HIS A 97 -6.74 20.18 -1.37
N ALA A 98 -7.34 19.39 -2.28
CA ALA A 98 -8.79 19.22 -2.40
C ALA A 98 -9.18 17.77 -2.06
N ILE A 99 -8.65 17.25 -0.95
CA ILE A 99 -8.84 15.86 -0.55
C ILE A 99 -10.25 15.67 -0.03
N HIS A 100 -11.14 15.02 -0.77
CA HIS A 100 -12.50 14.74 -0.30
C HIS A 100 -12.66 13.27 0.10
N ALA A 101 -13.64 12.98 0.98
CA ALA A 101 -14.01 11.61 1.31
C ALA A 101 -14.42 10.83 0.05
N PRO A 102 -14.15 9.52 -0.07
CA PRO A 102 -14.52 8.74 -1.26
C PRO A 102 -16.01 8.74 -1.60
N SER A 103 -16.88 9.01 -0.61
CA SER A 103 -18.33 9.14 -0.78
C SER A 103 -18.79 10.52 -1.26
N ASP A 104 -17.94 11.55 -1.23
CA ASP A 104 -18.25 12.89 -1.73
C ASP A 104 -18.14 12.91 -3.26
N ALA A 105 -19.17 13.39 -3.95
CA ALA A 105 -19.21 13.48 -5.41
C ALA A 105 -18.09 14.37 -6.01
N ARG A 106 -17.50 15.27 -5.21
CA ARG A 106 -16.35 16.09 -5.60
C ARG A 106 -15.02 15.35 -5.50
N SER A 107 -15.00 14.19 -4.86
CA SER A 107 -13.78 13.42 -4.68
C SER A 107 -13.30 12.84 -6.00
N SER A 108 -12.01 13.02 -6.28
CA SER A 108 -11.35 12.41 -7.43
C SER A 108 -11.33 10.89 -7.37
N VAL A 109 -11.47 10.31 -6.17
CA VAL A 109 -11.57 8.85 -5.97
C VAL A 109 -13.01 8.36 -5.80
N ALA A 110 -14.02 9.23 -5.95
CA ALA A 110 -15.41 8.76 -6.01
C ALA A 110 -15.57 7.83 -7.22
N PRO A 111 -16.41 6.78 -7.16
CA PRO A 111 -16.53 5.79 -8.24
C PRO A 111 -16.77 6.40 -9.63
N ALA A 112 -17.56 7.48 -9.71
CA ALA A 112 -17.84 8.19 -10.97
C ALA A 112 -16.64 8.98 -11.52
N ASN A 113 -15.68 9.35 -10.66
CA ASN A 113 -14.54 10.20 -11.00
C ASN A 113 -13.22 9.43 -11.12
N LEU A 114 -13.11 8.25 -10.48
CA LEU A 114 -11.86 7.51 -10.29
C LEU A 114 -11.12 7.23 -11.61
N ARG A 115 -11.85 6.89 -12.69
CA ARG A 115 -11.25 6.71 -14.02
C ARG A 115 -10.42 7.92 -14.46
N ARG A 116 -10.89 9.14 -14.19
CA ARG A 116 -10.19 10.39 -14.56
C ARG A 116 -8.85 10.52 -13.86
N ALA A 117 -8.67 9.92 -12.69
CA ALA A 117 -7.38 9.86 -12.00
C ALA A 117 -6.44 8.85 -12.68
N CYS A 118 -6.93 7.65 -13.01
CA CYS A 118 -6.14 6.60 -13.62
C CYS A 118 -5.60 6.98 -15.01
N VAL A 119 -6.44 7.61 -15.86
CA VAL A 119 -6.06 7.94 -17.25
C VAL A 119 -5.04 9.07 -17.37
N LYS A 120 -4.64 9.71 -16.26
CA LYS A 120 -3.51 10.65 -16.25
C LYS A 120 -2.21 9.97 -16.64
N CYS A 121 -2.04 8.70 -16.24
CA CYS A 121 -0.87 7.89 -16.58
C CYS A 121 -1.24 6.71 -17.49
N HIS A 122 -2.43 6.11 -17.33
CA HIS A 122 -2.92 5.01 -18.15
C HIS A 122 -3.85 5.51 -19.25
N GLN A 123 -3.30 6.19 -20.25
CA GLN A 123 -4.08 6.90 -21.27
C GLN A 123 -5.00 5.98 -22.09
N ASP A 124 -4.57 4.74 -22.32
CA ASP A 124 -5.32 3.73 -23.10
C ASP A 124 -6.26 2.87 -22.22
N ALA A 125 -6.45 3.23 -20.95
CA ALA A 125 -7.29 2.46 -20.05
C ALA A 125 -8.77 2.50 -20.46
N GLU A 126 -9.35 1.32 -20.65
CA GLU A 126 -10.77 1.14 -20.93
C GLU A 126 -11.65 1.70 -19.80
N PRO A 127 -12.93 2.03 -20.07
CA PRO A 127 -13.86 2.53 -19.06
C PRO A 127 -13.95 1.69 -17.78
N VAL A 128 -13.83 0.37 -17.92
CA VAL A 128 -13.89 -0.59 -16.81
C VAL A 128 -12.66 -0.55 -15.91
N PHE A 129 -11.53 0.00 -16.36
CA PHE A 129 -10.26 0.01 -15.62
C PHE A 129 -10.38 0.65 -14.23
N GLY A 130 -11.16 1.75 -14.13
CA GLY A 130 -11.41 2.43 -12.86
C GLY A 130 -12.28 1.63 -11.87
N THR A 131 -12.92 0.55 -12.32
CA THR A 131 -13.81 -0.29 -11.49
C THR A 131 -13.15 -1.59 -11.02
N MET A 132 -11.92 -1.87 -11.45
CA MET A 132 -11.23 -3.13 -11.15
C MET A 132 -10.60 -3.19 -9.74
N GLY A 133 -10.81 -2.18 -8.90
CA GLY A 133 -10.39 -2.22 -7.50
C GLY A 133 -8.87 -2.10 -7.28
N TYR A 134 -8.12 -1.56 -8.25
CA TYR A 134 -6.66 -1.36 -8.18
C TYR A 134 -6.19 -0.28 -7.19
N GLY A 135 -7.13 0.36 -6.47
CA GLY A 135 -6.79 1.21 -5.34
C GLY A 135 -6.33 0.40 -4.13
N HIS A 136 -6.13 1.09 -3.01
CA HIS A 136 -5.92 0.42 -1.72
C HIS A 136 -7.25 -0.18 -1.22
N PHE A 137 -7.60 -1.37 -1.73
CA PHE A 137 -8.86 -2.04 -1.44
C PHE A 137 -8.73 -3.03 -0.27
N ARG A 138 -9.79 -3.15 0.54
CA ARG A 138 -9.87 -4.11 1.64
C ARG A 138 -10.64 -5.36 1.21
N ILE A 139 -9.97 -6.50 1.24
CA ILE A 139 -10.63 -7.79 1.04
C ILE A 139 -11.49 -8.07 2.28
N ASP A 140 -12.80 -8.06 2.10
CA ASP A 140 -13.79 -8.33 3.14
C ASP A 140 -14.64 -9.56 2.80
N ARG A 141 -15.10 -10.28 3.83
CA ARG A 141 -15.92 -11.50 3.68
C ARG A 141 -17.29 -11.23 3.06
N THR A 142 -17.86 -10.06 3.35
CA THR A 142 -19.21 -9.67 2.93
C THR A 142 -19.19 -8.83 1.65
N ALA A 143 -18.25 -7.90 1.53
CA ALA A 143 -18.15 -7.02 0.36
C ALA A 143 -17.40 -7.66 -0.81
N SER A 144 -16.49 -8.61 -0.56
CA SER A 144 -15.69 -9.28 -1.60
C SER A 144 -15.48 -10.78 -1.30
N PRO A 145 -16.55 -11.59 -1.21
CA PRO A 145 -16.47 -12.98 -0.76
C PRO A 145 -15.54 -13.84 -1.64
N LEU A 146 -15.54 -13.62 -2.95
CA LEU A 146 -14.67 -14.36 -3.88
C LEU A 146 -13.19 -14.08 -3.63
N LEU A 147 -12.81 -12.81 -3.52
CA LEU A 147 -11.42 -12.41 -3.24
C LEU A 147 -10.98 -12.87 -1.85
N TYR A 148 -11.91 -12.89 -0.88
CA TYR A 148 -11.63 -13.42 0.46
C TYR A 148 -11.31 -14.91 0.45
N VAL A 149 -12.09 -15.74 -0.27
CA VAL A 149 -11.82 -17.18 -0.39
C VAL A 149 -10.48 -17.42 -1.10
N LEU A 150 -10.19 -16.64 -2.14
CA LEU A 150 -8.94 -16.73 -2.88
C LEU A 150 -7.73 -16.36 -2.01
N ASP A 151 -7.82 -15.25 -1.26
CA ASP A 151 -6.80 -14.81 -0.31
C ASP A 151 -6.56 -15.89 0.76
N LEU A 152 -7.63 -16.43 1.35
CA LEU A 152 -7.55 -17.49 2.35
C LEU A 152 -6.88 -18.75 1.79
N PHE A 153 -7.22 -19.15 0.56
CA PHE A 153 -6.60 -20.28 -0.11
C PHE A 153 -5.09 -20.07 -0.25
N TYR A 154 -4.64 -18.96 -0.82
CA TYR A 154 -3.21 -18.70 -1.02
C TYR A 154 -2.45 -18.54 0.30
N ARG A 155 -3.07 -17.91 1.31
CA ARG A 155 -2.49 -17.75 2.64
C ARG A 155 -2.20 -19.09 3.33
N ILE A 156 -2.93 -20.15 3.00
CA ILE A 156 -2.71 -21.50 3.52
C ILE A 156 -1.80 -22.30 2.57
N ALA A 157 -2.10 -22.28 1.27
CA ALA A 157 -1.42 -23.11 0.28
C ALA A 157 0.07 -22.75 0.14
N ILE A 158 0.42 -21.45 0.10
CA ILE A 158 1.81 -21.01 -0.07
C ILE A 158 2.73 -21.53 1.06
N PRO A 159 2.45 -21.28 2.36
CA PRO A 159 3.32 -21.77 3.43
C PRO A 159 3.30 -23.30 3.54
N LEU A 160 2.19 -23.96 3.23
CA LEU A 160 2.12 -25.42 3.18
C LEU A 160 3.08 -25.99 2.12
N ILE A 161 3.03 -25.46 0.90
CA ILE A 161 3.88 -25.91 -0.22
C ILE A 161 5.34 -25.63 0.08
N ILE A 162 5.67 -24.41 0.55
CA ILE A 162 7.04 -24.04 0.93
C ILE A 162 7.54 -24.95 2.06
N GLY A 163 6.71 -25.19 3.09
CA GLY A 163 7.05 -26.05 4.21
C GLY A 163 7.29 -27.50 3.79
N ALA A 164 6.44 -28.05 2.92
CA ALA A 164 6.62 -29.40 2.37
C ALA A 164 7.92 -29.51 1.55
N MET A 165 8.23 -28.49 0.74
CA MET A 165 9.48 -28.45 -0.04
C MET A 165 10.71 -28.39 0.87
N LEU A 166 10.69 -27.55 1.91
CA LEU A 166 11.79 -27.45 2.88
C LEU A 166 11.97 -28.75 3.66
N LEU A 167 10.88 -29.41 4.06
CA LEU A 167 10.92 -30.72 4.72
C LEU A 167 11.52 -31.78 3.79
N TYR A 168 11.10 -31.81 2.52
CA TYR A 168 11.65 -32.73 1.53
C TYR A 168 13.16 -32.54 1.36
N ILE A 169 13.62 -31.28 1.20
CA ILE A 169 15.04 -30.95 1.09
C ILE A 169 15.81 -31.39 2.34
N LEU A 170 15.26 -31.15 3.53
CA LEU A 170 15.88 -31.55 4.79
C LEU A 170 16.04 -33.08 4.89
N LEU A 171 14.99 -33.83 4.54
CA LEU A 171 15.02 -35.29 4.54
C LEU A 171 16.03 -35.85 3.52
N ASP A 172 16.11 -35.26 2.32
CA ASP A 172 17.11 -35.64 1.31
C ASP A 172 18.55 -35.40 1.80
N ILE A 173 18.82 -34.23 2.40
CA ILE A 173 20.13 -33.92 3.00
C ILE A 173 20.49 -34.93 4.10
N LEU A 174 19.56 -35.20 5.03
CA LEU A 174 19.77 -36.16 6.12
C LEU A 174 20.05 -37.57 5.59
N HIS A 175 19.31 -37.99 4.55
CA HIS A 175 19.53 -39.28 3.91
C HIS A 175 20.91 -39.38 3.27
N ARG A 176 21.35 -38.34 2.54
CA ARG A 176 22.70 -38.29 1.92
C ARG A 176 23.82 -38.31 2.96
N VAL A 177 23.68 -37.58 4.06
CA VAL A 177 24.68 -37.55 5.14
C VAL A 177 24.77 -38.91 5.84
N ARG A 178 23.63 -39.53 6.16
CA ARG A 178 23.60 -40.89 6.73
C ARG A 178 24.19 -41.94 5.78
N GLY A 179 23.88 -41.87 4.49
CA GLY A 179 24.44 -42.78 3.48
C GLY A 179 25.95 -42.67 3.36
N ARG A 180 26.52 -41.46 3.42
CA ARG A 180 27.97 -41.25 3.43
C ARG A 180 28.65 -41.75 4.72
N ALA A 181 28.02 -41.56 5.88
CA ALA A 181 28.53 -42.07 7.15
C ALA A 181 28.57 -43.60 7.21
N VAL A 182 27.58 -44.28 6.60
CA VAL A 182 27.54 -45.76 6.52
C VAL A 182 28.50 -46.30 5.46
N GLY A 183 28.69 -45.60 4.34
CA GLY A 183 29.62 -46.00 3.27
C GLY A 183 31.10 -45.78 3.61
N GLY A 184 31.43 -44.81 4.47
CA GLY A 184 32.81 -44.50 4.89
C GLY A 184 33.40 -45.45 5.95
N ASN A 185 32.62 -46.41 6.46
CA ASN A 185 33.07 -47.38 7.48
C ASN A 185 33.43 -48.76 6.88
N GLN A 186 33.57 -48.85 5.55
CA GLN A 186 33.88 -50.09 4.81
C GLN A 186 35.21 -50.02 4.03
N SER A 187 36.12 -49.11 4.40
CA SER A 187 37.47 -49.00 3.81
C SER A 187 38.55 -49.08 4.88
#